data_AF-A0A925NDW8-F1
#
_entry.id   AF-A0A925NDW8-F1
#
_cell.length_a   1.000
_cell.length_b   1.000
_cell.length_c   1.000
_cell.angle_alpha   90.00
_cell.angle_beta   90.00
_cell.angle_gamma   90.00
#
_symmetry.space_group_name_H-M   'P 1'
#
loop_
_entity.id
_entity.type
_entity.pdbx_description
1 polymer ?
#
loop_
_entity_poly.entity_id
_entity_poly.type
_entity_poly.pdbx_seq_one_letter_code
_entity_poly.pdbx_strand_id
1 'polypeptide(L)' 'SQKVDENYLRESMLDPNKQVVKGYAPSMPTYQGKLSDKDIDGFIEYIKTLK' A
#
# COMPACT_ATOMS: atom_id res chain seq x y z
N SER A 1 9.39 11.08 -10.23
CA SER A 1 8.26 10.98 -9.30
C SER A 1 7.73 9.56 -9.34
N GLN A 2 7.74 8.83 -8.22
CA GLN A 2 7.11 7.51 -8.15
C GLN A 2 5.61 7.75 -8.31
N LYS A 3 4.98 7.14 -9.32
CA LYS A 3 3.55 7.31 -9.56
C LYS A 3 2.83 6.49 -8.49
N VAL A 4 2.14 7.17 -7.57
CA VAL A 4 1.29 6.51 -6.57
C VAL A 4 0.01 6.11 -7.28
N ASP A 5 0.03 4.95 -7.92
CA ASP A 5 -1.14 4.31 -8.52
C ASP A 5 -1.65 3.15 -7.66
N GLU A 6 -2.78 2.59 -8.07
CA GLU A 6 -3.44 1.50 -7.35
C GLU A 6 -2.54 0.28 -7.16
N ASN A 7 -1.73 -0.05 -8.17
CA ASN A 7 -0.80 -1.17 -8.08
C ASN A 7 0.29 -0.90 -7.05
N TYR A 8 0.84 0.32 -7.04
CA TYR A 8 1.81 0.73 -6.02
C TYR A 8 1.23 0.65 -4.60
N LEU A 9 0.00 1.10 -4.40
CA LEU A 9 -0.67 1.03 -3.08
C LEU A 9 -0.93 -0.42 -2.66
N ARG A 10 -1.42 -1.26 -3.58
CA ARG A 10 -1.67 -2.69 -3.32
C ARG A 10 -0.37 -3.41 -2.96
N GLU A 11 0.69 -3.18 -3.73
CA GLU A 11 2.00 -3.78 -3.48
C GLU A 11 2.59 -3.32 -2.15
N SER A 12 2.46 -2.03 -1.80
CA SER A 12 2.95 -1.50 -0.52
C SER A 12 2.23 -2.11 0.70
N MET A 13 0.98 -2.55 0.54
CA MET A 13 0.23 -3.23 1.62
C MET A 13 0.58 -4.71 1.77
N LEU A 14 0.81 -5.40 0.65
CA LEU A 14 1.11 -6.84 0.62
C LEU A 14 2.59 -7.11 0.88
N ASP A 15 3.47 -6.34 0.23
CA ASP A 15 4.93 -6.45 0.32
C ASP A 15 5.57 -5.07 0.57
N PRO A 16 5.42 -4.52 1.79
CA PRO A 16 5.89 -3.18 2.15
C PRO A 16 7.41 -2.99 2.03
N ASN A 17 8.18 -4.09 2.06
CA ASN A 17 9.64 -4.03 1.97
C ASN A 17 10.15 -3.97 0.53
N LYS A 18 9.30 -4.25 -0.46
CA LYS A 18 9.67 -4.24 -1.88
C LYS A 18 9.86 -2.82 -2.43
N GLN A 19 9.12 -1.85 -1.90
CA GLN A 19 9.22 -0.45 -2.31
C GLN A 19 9.26 0.49 -1.09
N VAL A 20 10.38 0.48 -0.36
CA VAL A 20 10.59 1.42 0.74
C VAL A 20 10.86 2.82 0.18
N VAL A 21 10.03 3.78 0.56
CA VAL A 21 10.20 5.19 0.15
C VAL A 21 11.50 5.74 0.71
N LYS A 22 12.29 6.42 -0.14
CA LYS A 22 13.55 7.03 0.26
C LYS A 22 13.34 7.97 1.46
N GLY A 23 14.13 7.77 2.52
CA GLY A 23 14.05 8.55 3.76
C GLY A 23 13.16 7.95 4.85
N TYR A 24 12.47 6.84 4.56
CA TYR A 24 11.70 6.09 5.55
C TYR A 24 12.40 4.78 5.91
N ALA A 25 12.24 4.36 7.17
CA ALA A 25 12.66 3.03 7.62
C ALA A 25 11.61 1.97 7.22
N PRO A 26 12.02 0.71 6.97
CA PRO A 26 11.10 -0.39 6.66
C PRO A 26 10.33 -0.85 7.92
N SER A 27 9.38 -0.03 8.36
CA SER A 27 8.59 -0.26 9.57
C SER A 27 7.12 -0.61 9.28
N MET A 28 6.70 -0.58 8.01
CA MET A 28 5.32 -0.87 7.64
C MET A 28 5.04 -2.37 7.76
N PRO A 29 4.03 -2.80 8.54
CA PRO A 29 3.68 -4.20 8.65
C PRO A 29 3.01 -4.69 7.36
N THR A 30 3.25 -5.95 6.99
CA THR A 30 2.50 -6.59 5.90
C THR A 30 1.06 -6.89 6.34
N TYR A 31 0.14 -6.70 5.40
CA TYR A 31 -1.27 -7.05 5.50
C TYR A 31 -1.62 -8.32 4.71
N GLN A 32 -0.64 -8.98 4.09
CA GLN A 32 -0.85 -10.23 3.37
C GLN A 32 -1.49 -11.29 4.27
N GLY A 33 -2.61 -11.86 3.83
CA GLY A 33 -3.37 -12.86 4.58
C GLY A 33 -4.14 -12.32 5.80
N LYS A 34 -4.09 -11.01 6.07
CA LYS A 34 -4.84 -10.36 7.16
C LYS A 34 -6.07 -9.60 6.66
N LEU A 35 -6.03 -9.13 5.41
CA LEU A 35 -7.12 -8.42 4.75
C LEU A 35 -7.61 -9.23 3.56
N SER A 36 -8.92 -9.21 3.29
CA SER A 36 -9.46 -9.74 2.04
C SER A 36 -9.17 -8.78 0.89
N ASP A 37 -9.24 -9.27 -0.36
CA ASP A 37 -9.08 -8.41 -1.54
C ASP A 37 -10.06 -7.23 -1.54
N LYS A 38 -11.30 -7.46 -1.08
CA LYS A 38 -12.32 -6.42 -0.99
C LYS A 38 -11.96 -5.34 0.05
N ASP A 39 -11.33 -5.72 1.16
CA ASP A 39 -10.87 -4.76 2.15
C ASP A 39 -9.75 -3.90 1.58
N ILE A 40 -8.80 -4.54 0.87
CA ILE A 40 -7.69 -3.85 0.20
C ILE A 40 -8.22 -2.84 -0.83
N ASP A 41 -9.18 -3.26 -1.67
CA ASP A 41 -9.80 -2.37 -2.65
C ASP A 41 -10.48 -1.17 -1.98
N GLY A 42 -11.21 -1.41 -0.87
CA GLY A 42 -11.84 -0.36 -0.07
C GLY A 42 -10.84 0.63 0.54
N PHE A 43 -9.71 0.13 1.06
CA PHE A 43 -8.62 0.98 1.56
C PHE A 43 -8.01 1.84 0.45
N ILE A 44 -7.76 1.25 -0.72
CA ILE A 44 -7.19 1.96 -1.86
C ILE A 44 -8.15 3.07 -2.32
N GLU A 45 -9.45 2.78 -2.45
CA GLU A 45 -10.45 3.77 -2.80
C GLU A 45 -10.52 4.91 -1.78
N TYR A 46 -10.48 4.59 -0.48
CA TYR A 46 -10.41 5.61 0.56
C TYR A 46 -9.19 6.52 0.40
N ILE A 47 -7.99 5.95 0.22
CA ILE A 47 -6.74 6.72 0.01
C ILE A 47 -6.85 7.64 -1.22
N LYS A 48 -7.49 7.18 -2.31
CA LYS A 48 -7.72 8.00 -3.51
C LYS A 48 -8.61 9.22 -3.24
N THR A 49 -9.46 9.18 -2.20
CA THR A 49 -10.30 10.32 -1.81
C THR A 49 -9.58 11.38 -0.98
N LEU A 50 -8.45 11.04 -0.34
CA LEU A 50 -7.69 11.92 0.56
C LEU A 50 -6.76 12.93 -0.16
N LYS A 51 -7.06 13.26 -1.42
CA LYS A 51 -6.23 14.16 -2.24
C LYS A 51 -6.21 15.60 -1.75
#